data_AF-A0A2T6VPI2-F1
#
_entry.id   AF-A0A2T6VPI2-F1
#
_cell.length_a   1.000
_cell.length_b   1.000
_cell.length_c   1.000
_cell.angle_alpha   90.00
_cell.angle_beta   90.00
_cell.angle_gamma   90.00
#
_symmetry.space_group_name_H-M   'P 1'
#
loop_
_entity.id
_entity.type
_entity.pdbx_description
1 polymer ?
#
loop_
_entity_poly.entity_id
_entity_poly.type
_entity_poly.pdbx_seq_one_letter_code
_entity_poly.pdbx_strand_id
1 'polypeptide(L)'
;MKILLKWLILCSKNCIFLNILFLEGSNFLTQTISVKRPDGRVVTLEYNSGVLNRLDKLTAANYGMPINQNLCQNKFVQYKDRVIMLQAISIYAQGDGQRWNLNKMFEVMFEAAKTSLKVLGSSLFNQIVVKNNVKKSD
;
A
#
# COMPACT_ATOMS: atom_id res chain seq x y z
N MET A 1 -13.30 -3.92 -21.02
CA MET A 1 -13.12 -2.56 -20.44
C MET A 1 -14.26 -2.09 -19.50
N LYS A 2 -15.45 -2.69 -19.48
CA LYS A 2 -16.55 -2.30 -18.57
C LYS A 2 -16.38 -2.73 -17.09
N ILE A 3 -15.63 -3.80 -16.82
CA ILE A 3 -15.43 -4.34 -15.46
C ILE A 3 -14.44 -3.47 -14.65
N LEU A 4 -13.38 -2.98 -15.30
CA LEU A 4 -12.37 -2.11 -14.66
C LEU A 4 -12.97 -0.76 -14.24
N LEU A 5 -13.83 -0.18 -15.09
CA LEU A 5 -14.48 1.10 -14.80
C LEU A 5 -15.45 0.99 -13.60
N LYS A 6 -16.09 -0.17 -13.42
CA LYS A 6 -17.02 -0.42 -12.31
C LYS A 6 -16.29 -0.53 -10.96
N TRP A 7 -15.08 -1.08 -10.93
CA TRP A 7 -14.23 -1.15 -9.73
C TRP A 7 -13.65 0.22 -9.34
N LEU A 8 -13.21 1.02 -10.32
CA LEU A 8 -12.70 2.37 -10.09
C LEU A 8 -13.79 3.31 -9.51
N ILE A 9 -15.03 3.20 -10.02
CA ILE A 9 -16.18 3.99 -9.53
C ILE A 9 -16.59 3.57 -8.11
N LEU A 10 -16.41 2.30 -7.71
CA LEU A 10 -16.82 1.82 -6.39
C LEU A 10 -16.04 2.47 -5.23
N CYS A 11 -14.75 2.79 -5.43
CA CYS A 11 -13.93 3.46 -4.41
C CYS A 11 -14.06 4.98 -4.40
N SER A 12 -14.61 5.60 -5.46
CA SER A 12 -14.65 7.07 -5.61
C SER A 12 -15.54 7.78 -4.58
N LYS A 13 -16.48 7.08 -3.93
CA LYS A 13 -17.36 7.66 -2.89
C LYS A 13 -16.79 7.51 -1.48
N ASN A 14 -15.74 6.72 -1.31
CA ASN A 14 -15.16 6.43 0.00
C ASN A 14 -13.88 7.26 0.20
N CYS A 15 -13.67 7.78 1.40
CA CYS A 15 -12.43 8.44 1.81
C CYS A 15 -11.26 7.46 2.04
N ILE A 16 -11.45 6.19 1.67
CA ILE A 16 -10.49 5.10 1.81
C ILE A 16 -10.16 4.49 0.44
N PHE A 17 -8.91 4.08 0.26
CA PHE A 17 -8.48 3.30 -0.89
C PHE A 17 -7.54 2.18 -0.42
N LEU A 18 -8.11 0.99 -0.18
CA LEU A 18 -7.40 -0.16 0.38
C LEU A 18 -6.71 -0.97 -0.72
N ASN A 19 -5.64 -0.41 -1.30
CA ASN A 19 -4.77 -1.13 -2.23
C ASN A 19 -3.35 -1.15 -1.69
N ILE A 20 -2.85 -2.36 -1.42
CA ILE A 20 -1.51 -2.62 -0.92
C ILE A 20 -0.78 -3.44 -1.98
N LEU A 21 0.42 -3.01 -2.35
CA LEU A 21 1.27 -3.70 -3.30
C LEU A 21 2.56 -4.11 -2.61
N PHE A 22 2.83 -5.42 -2.54
CA PHE A 22 4.10 -5.95 -2.04
C PHE A 22 5.03 -6.27 -3.22
N LEU A 23 6.26 -5.79 -3.14
CA LEU A 23 7.30 -5.96 -4.16
C LEU A 23 8.51 -6.68 -3.57
N GLU A 24 9.02 -7.67 -4.29
CA GLU A 24 10.22 -8.43 -3.92
C GLU A 24 11.10 -8.71 -5.14
N GLY A 25 12.37 -9.05 -4.89
CA GLY A 25 13.35 -9.36 -5.91
C GLY A 25 14.25 -8.18 -6.29
N SER A 26 15.27 -8.48 -7.11
CA SER A 26 16.35 -7.55 -7.46
C SER A 26 15.89 -6.30 -8.20
N ASN A 27 14.73 -6.32 -8.84
CA ASN A 27 14.24 -5.18 -9.61
C ASN A 27 13.65 -4.07 -8.73
N PHE A 28 13.49 -4.30 -7.43
CA PHE A 28 12.87 -3.36 -6.48
C PHE A 28 13.77 -3.10 -5.26
N LEU A 29 15.08 -3.17 -5.44
CA LEU A 29 16.04 -2.87 -4.38
C LEU A 29 15.90 -1.42 -3.91
N THR A 30 16.02 -1.22 -2.60
CA THR A 30 16.13 0.11 -1.97
C THR A 30 17.46 0.28 -1.24
N GLN A 31 18.31 -0.74 -1.25
CA GLN A 31 19.66 -0.72 -0.70
C GLN A 31 20.61 -1.52 -1.60
N THR A 32 21.86 -1.08 -1.68
CA THR A 32 22.90 -1.82 -2.42
C THR A 32 23.21 -3.13 -1.70
N ILE A 33 23.22 -4.23 -2.43
CA ILE A 33 23.51 -5.57 -1.89
C ILE A 33 24.71 -6.20 -2.61
N SER A 34 25.39 -7.12 -1.93
CA SER A 34 26.48 -7.90 -2.50
C SER A 34 26.12 -9.38 -2.51
N VAL A 35 26.21 -10.01 -3.68
CA VAL A 35 25.86 -11.42 -3.87
C VAL A 35 27.11 -12.19 -4.30
N LYS A 36 27.44 -13.26 -3.55
CA LYS A 36 28.55 -14.16 -3.90
C LYS A 36 28.05 -15.24 -4.86
N ARG A 37 28.68 -15.33 -6.03
CA ARG A 37 28.42 -16.37 -7.02
C ARG A 37 29.08 -17.70 -6.59
N PRO A 38 28.63 -18.85 -7.14
CA PRO A 38 29.23 -20.16 -6.84
C PRO A 38 30.72 -20.26 -7.17
N ASP A 39 31.20 -19.45 -8.13
CA ASP A 39 32.61 -19.33 -8.50
C ASP A 39 33.46 -18.51 -7.51
N GLY A 40 32.85 -17.99 -6.45
CA GLY A 40 33.49 -17.19 -5.41
C GLY A 40 33.54 -15.69 -5.68
N ARG A 41 33.18 -15.23 -6.89
CA ARG A 41 33.16 -13.79 -7.22
C ARG A 41 32.02 -13.09 -6.50
N VAL A 42 32.28 -11.90 -5.97
CA VAL A 42 31.26 -11.04 -5.35
C VAL A 42 30.78 -10.01 -6.36
N VAL A 43 29.48 -9.96 -6.59
CA VAL A 43 28.84 -8.98 -7.47
C VAL A 43 28.03 -8.02 -6.62
N THR A 44 28.35 -6.74 -6.73
CA THR A 44 27.61 -5.66 -6.08
C THR A 44 26.48 -5.21 -6.99
N LEU A 45 25.25 -5.20 -6.47
CA LEU A 45 24.05 -4.74 -7.15
C LEU A 45 23.67 -3.38 -6.57
N GLU A 46 23.89 -2.34 -7.35
CA GLU A 46 23.54 -0.96 -7.00
C GLU A 46 22.04 -0.71 -7.19
N TYR A 47 21.37 -0.29 -6.11
CA TYR A 47 19.91 -0.11 -6.14
C TYR A 47 19.48 1.06 -7.04
N ASN A 48 20.32 2.07 -7.22
CA ASN A 48 20.06 3.25 -8.05
C ASN A 48 20.38 3.01 -9.54
N SER A 49 20.79 1.80 -9.93
CA SER A 49 21.04 1.47 -11.32
C SER A 49 19.73 1.31 -12.10
N GLY A 50 19.51 2.18 -13.09
CA GLY A 50 18.35 2.11 -14.00
C GLY A 50 18.34 0.85 -14.90
N VAL A 51 19.42 0.08 -14.95
CA VAL A 51 19.45 -1.22 -15.63
C VAL A 51 18.63 -2.25 -14.85
N LEU A 52 18.70 -2.18 -13.51
CA LEU A 52 18.11 -3.13 -12.59
C LEU A 52 16.77 -2.64 -12.03
N ASN A 53 16.76 -1.42 -11.49
CA ASN A 53 15.62 -0.93 -10.72
C ASN A 53 14.43 -0.57 -11.63
N ARG A 54 13.24 -0.97 -11.19
CA ARG A 54 11.95 -0.77 -11.86
C ARG A 54 10.93 -0.11 -10.93
N LEU A 55 11.34 0.30 -9.73
CA LEU A 55 10.47 0.93 -8.73
C LEU A 55 9.82 2.21 -9.26
N ASP A 56 10.56 3.02 -10.04
CA ASP A 56 10.02 4.25 -10.65
C ASP A 56 8.86 4.03 -11.62
N LYS A 57 8.70 2.80 -12.16
CA LYS A 57 7.53 2.48 -13.00
C LYS A 57 6.23 2.41 -12.20
N LEU A 58 6.32 2.33 -10.87
CA LEU A 58 5.19 2.14 -9.96
C LEU A 58 4.89 3.40 -9.13
N THR A 59 5.82 4.38 -9.04
CA THR A 59 5.65 5.60 -8.24
C THR A 59 4.51 6.50 -8.74
N ALA A 60 4.10 6.38 -10.01
CA ALA A 60 2.91 7.07 -10.50
C ALA A 60 1.63 6.61 -9.77
N ALA A 61 1.57 5.35 -9.32
CA ALA A 61 0.39 4.78 -8.67
C ALA A 61 0.14 5.30 -7.24
N ASN A 62 1.15 5.90 -6.62
CA ASN A 62 1.03 6.56 -5.33
C ASN A 62 1.39 8.07 -5.40
N TYR A 63 1.44 8.65 -6.59
CA TYR A 63 1.80 10.06 -6.84
C TYR A 63 3.18 10.45 -6.30
N GLY A 64 4.12 9.52 -6.23
CA GLY A 64 5.46 9.76 -5.68
C GLY A 64 5.48 9.95 -4.15
N MET A 65 4.41 9.56 -3.45
CA MET A 65 4.42 9.50 -1.99
C MET A 65 5.43 8.46 -1.48
N PRO A 66 5.88 8.54 -0.22
CA PRO A 66 6.84 7.58 0.31
C PRO A 66 6.37 6.13 0.19
N ILE A 67 7.30 5.26 -0.21
CA ILE A 67 7.11 3.79 -0.17
C ILE A 67 7.24 3.29 1.26
N ASN A 68 6.80 2.05 1.50
CA ASN A 68 6.76 1.41 2.82
C ASN A 68 5.90 2.14 3.85
N GLN A 69 4.90 2.91 3.38
CA GLN A 69 3.97 3.65 4.22
C GLN A 69 2.52 3.30 3.88
N ASN A 70 1.68 3.29 4.91
CA ASN A 70 0.25 3.09 4.76
C ASN A 70 -0.40 4.40 4.24
N LEU A 71 -0.90 4.34 3.01
CA LEU A 71 -1.55 5.43 2.28
C LEU A 71 -3.05 5.15 2.05
N CYS A 72 -3.65 4.26 2.86
CA CYS A 72 -5.05 3.85 2.68
C CYS A 72 -6.05 4.99 2.88
N GLN A 73 -5.70 6.03 3.63
CA GLN A 73 -6.53 7.22 3.77
C GLN A 73 -6.27 8.16 2.59
N ASN A 74 -7.32 8.51 1.86
CA ASN A 74 -7.18 9.38 0.70
C ASN A 74 -6.68 10.77 1.12
N LYS A 75 -5.79 11.34 0.30
CA LYS A 75 -5.27 12.69 0.50
C LYS A 75 -6.08 13.68 -0.30
N PHE A 76 -6.45 14.80 0.31
CA PHE A 76 -7.11 15.90 -0.38
C PHE A 76 -6.09 16.99 -0.68
N VAL A 77 -6.02 17.42 -1.94
CA VAL A 77 -5.13 18.49 -2.39
C VAL A 77 -5.98 19.59 -2.99
N GLN A 78 -5.73 20.82 -2.56
CA GLN A 78 -6.38 22.00 -3.12
C GLN A 78 -5.54 22.55 -4.26
N TYR A 79 -6.19 22.81 -5.39
CA TYR A 79 -5.58 23.51 -6.51
C TYR A 79 -6.59 24.51 -7.08
N LYS A 80 -6.26 25.81 -6.96
CA LYS A 80 -7.19 26.91 -7.24
C LYS A 80 -8.49 26.72 -6.41
N ASP A 81 -9.63 26.80 -7.06
CA ASP A 81 -10.96 26.66 -6.43
C ASP A 81 -11.46 25.20 -6.41
N ARG A 82 -10.58 24.23 -6.62
CA ARG A 82 -10.94 22.80 -6.66
C ARG A 82 -10.22 22.02 -5.57
N VAL A 83 -10.96 21.14 -4.91
CA VAL A 83 -10.40 20.11 -4.02
C VAL A 83 -10.41 18.79 -4.78
N ILE A 84 -9.23 18.19 -4.91
CA ILE A 84 -9.02 16.93 -5.62
C ILE A 84 -8.68 15.86 -4.58
N MET A 85 -9.41 14.74 -4.63
CA MET A 85 -9.13 13.57 -3.81
C MET A 85 -8.15 12.65 -4.55
N LEU A 86 -7.04 12.31 -3.92
CA LEU A 86 -6.02 11.40 -4.42
C LEU A 86 -6.17 10.03 -3.77
N GLN A 87 -6.34 9.01 -4.61
CA GLN A 87 -6.34 7.60 -4.23
C GLN A 87 -4.96 7.01 -4.53
N ALA A 88 -4.15 6.82 -3.50
CA ALA A 88 -2.75 6.38 -3.62
C ALA A 88 -2.62 4.91 -3.20
N ILE A 89 -1.91 4.10 -4.00
CA ILE A 89 -1.58 2.72 -3.62
C ILE A 89 -0.51 2.75 -2.53
N SER A 90 -0.69 1.94 -1.48
CA SER A 90 0.35 1.72 -0.47
C SER A 90 1.37 0.72 -1.01
N ILE A 91 2.52 1.21 -1.48
CA ILE A 91 3.57 0.38 -2.09
C ILE A 91 4.58 0.01 -1.02
N TYR A 92 4.79 -1.29 -0.81
CA TYR A 92 5.78 -1.85 0.09
C TYR A 92 6.81 -2.64 -0.71
N ALA A 93 8.10 -2.33 -0.53
CA ALA A 93 9.20 -2.99 -1.19
C ALA A 93 10.18 -3.60 -0.17
N GLN A 94 10.54 -4.86 -0.40
CA GLN A 94 11.56 -5.55 0.38
C GLN A 94 12.93 -5.15 -0.16
N GLY A 95 13.57 -4.21 0.56
CA GLY A 95 14.72 -3.46 0.05
C GLY A 95 15.97 -4.26 -0.30
N ASP A 96 16.16 -5.41 0.35
CA ASP A 96 17.27 -6.33 0.15
C ASP A 96 17.01 -7.38 -0.95
N GLY A 97 15.85 -7.31 -1.61
CA GLY A 97 15.46 -8.22 -2.68
C GLY A 97 15.12 -9.64 -2.21
N GLN A 98 15.09 -9.88 -0.90
CA GLN A 98 14.65 -11.17 -0.34
C GLN A 98 13.15 -11.34 -0.45
N ARG A 99 12.67 -12.54 -0.11
CA ARG A 99 11.24 -12.82 0.00
C ARG A 99 10.64 -12.11 1.20
N TRP A 100 9.38 -11.73 1.08
CA TRP A 100 8.66 -11.15 2.20
C TRP A 100 8.49 -12.12 3.36
N ASN A 101 8.63 -11.59 4.58
CA ASN A 101 8.20 -12.29 5.78
C ASN A 101 6.67 -12.19 5.92
N LEU A 102 6.00 -13.34 6.01
CA LEU A 102 4.52 -13.41 6.10
C LEU A 102 3.96 -12.65 7.31
N ASN A 103 4.65 -12.64 8.45
CA ASN A 103 4.20 -11.91 9.63
C ASN A 103 4.25 -10.39 9.39
N LYS A 104 5.29 -9.90 8.72
CA LYS A 104 5.38 -8.48 8.35
C LYS A 104 4.31 -8.09 7.35
N MET A 105 4.01 -8.94 6.36
CA MET A 105 2.92 -8.70 5.42
C MET A 105 1.57 -8.64 6.15
N PHE A 106 1.34 -9.56 7.08
CA PHE A 106 0.14 -9.59 7.90
C PHE A 106 0.00 -8.31 8.73
N GLU A 107 1.06 -7.86 9.41
CA GLU A 107 1.06 -6.62 10.18
C GLU A 107 0.68 -5.41 9.33
N VAL A 108 1.28 -5.29 8.14
CA VAL A 108 0.96 -4.22 7.17
C VAL A 108 -0.52 -4.27 6.76
N MET A 109 -1.01 -5.45 6.37
CA MET A 109 -2.41 -5.62 5.97
C MET A 109 -3.38 -5.34 7.13
N PHE A 110 -3.00 -5.73 8.35
CA PHE A 110 -3.80 -5.52 9.54
C PHE A 110 -3.88 -4.04 9.93
N GLU A 111 -2.77 -3.32 9.87
CA GLU A 111 -2.75 -1.87 10.11
C GLU A 111 -3.54 -1.09 9.05
N ALA A 112 -3.45 -1.51 7.78
CA ALA A 112 -4.28 -0.98 6.71
C ALA A 112 -5.78 -1.23 6.95
N ALA A 113 -6.15 -2.44 7.38
CA ALA A 113 -7.52 -2.79 7.73
C ALA A 113 -8.04 -1.97 8.93
N LYS A 114 -7.24 -1.80 9.99
CA LYS A 114 -7.58 -0.92 11.12
C LYS A 114 -7.83 0.51 10.67
N THR A 115 -6.96 1.03 9.80
CA THR A 115 -7.10 2.38 9.24
C THR A 115 -8.39 2.52 8.45
N SER A 116 -8.73 1.51 7.65
CA SER A 116 -10.00 1.45 6.92
C SER A 116 -11.20 1.52 7.87
N LEU A 117 -11.22 0.67 8.90
CA LEU A 117 -12.31 0.65 9.88
C LEU A 117 -12.44 1.97 10.65
N LYS A 118 -11.33 2.63 10.97
CA LYS A 118 -11.35 3.95 11.64
C LYS A 118 -12.09 4.99 10.80
N VAL A 119 -11.81 5.06 9.51
CA VAL A 119 -12.49 6.02 8.60
C VAL A 119 -13.95 5.65 8.39
N LEU A 120 -14.27 4.36 8.34
CA LEU A 120 -15.65 3.85 8.22
C LEU A 120 -16.43 3.88 9.55
N GLY A 121 -15.79 4.27 10.66
CA GLY A 121 -16.35 4.14 12.00
C GLY A 121 -17.71 4.81 12.18
N SER A 122 -17.92 5.98 11.55
CA SER A 122 -19.21 6.69 11.58
C SER A 122 -20.33 5.89 10.92
N SER A 123 -20.03 5.16 9.84
CA SER A 123 -21.01 4.35 9.12
C SER A 123 -21.31 3.02 9.82
N LEU A 124 -20.35 2.50 10.59
CA LEU A 124 -20.46 1.22 11.31
C LEU A 124 -21.01 1.38 12.73
N PHE A 125 -21.04 2.60 13.27
CA PHE A 125 -21.40 2.88 14.67
C PHE A 125 -22.72 2.23 15.10
N ASN A 126 -23.80 2.45 14.33
CA ASN A 126 -25.12 1.93 14.67
C ASN A 126 -25.15 0.40 14.75
N GLN A 127 -24.43 -0.30 13.86
CA GLN A 127 -24.37 -1.76 13.86
C GLN A 127 -23.62 -2.29 15.09
N ILE A 128 -22.56 -1.60 15.51
CA ILE A 128 -21.77 -1.96 16.69
C ILE A 128 -22.59 -1.75 17.96
N VAL A 129 -23.26 -0.61 18.10
CA VAL A 129 -24.02 -0.27 19.31
C VAL A 129 -25.26 -1.14 19.47
N VAL A 130 -26.05 -1.34 18.40
CA VAL A 130 -27.27 -2.16 18.46
C VAL A 130 -26.95 -3.61 18.84
N LYS A 131 -25.88 -4.19 18.27
CA LYS A 131 -25.46 -5.57 18.59
C LYS A 131 -24.99 -5.74 20.04
N ASN A 132 -24.37 -4.71 20.63
CA ASN A 132 -23.93 -4.74 22.03
C ASN A 132 -25.08 -4.61 23.02
N ASN A 133 -26.17 -3.92 22.66
CA ASN A 133 -27.35 -3.81 23.51
C ASN A 133 -28.15 -5.12 23.55
N VAL A 134 -28.24 -5.85 22.43
CA VAL A 134 -28.89 -7.17 22.37
C VAL A 134 -28.14 -8.21 23.20
N LYS A 135 -26.80 -8.15 23.25
CA LYS A 135 -25.99 -9.05 24.09
C LYS A 135 -26.00 -8.73 25.59
N LYS A 136 -26.51 -7.56 25.99
CA LYS A 136 -26.61 -7.13 27.40
C LYS A 136 -27.95 -7.50 28.04
N SER A 137 -28.93 -7.91 27.24
CA SER A 137 -30.28 -8.28 27.68
C SER A 137 -30.47 -9.80 27.85
N ASP A 138 -29.41 -10.59 27.65
CA ASP A 138 -29.30 -12.02 27.97
C ASP A 138 -28.36 -12.20 29.17
#